data_AF-A0A2E0JYD3-F1
#
_entry.id   AF-A0A2E0JYD3-F1
#
_cell.length_a   1.000
_cell.length_b   1.000
_cell.length_c   1.000
_cell.angle_alpha   90.00
_cell.angle_beta   90.00
_cell.angle_gamma   90.00
#
_symmetry.space_group_name_H-M   'P 1'
#
loop_
_entity.id
_entity.type
_entity.pdbx_description
1 polymer ?
#
loop_
_entity_poly.entity_id
_entity_poly.type
_entity_poly.pdbx_seq_one_letter_code
_entity_poly.pdbx_strand_id
1 'polypeptide(L)'
;MSLFWGIVLAGIGAYTMRASFVLLLSGVTFPDRVIRILDHVGPAVMAALVVTTLTGSEGQLEAGPIEFLTLAVMAGVTLWRKDLLIGLFTALVVFFASNSLFG
;
A
#
# COMPACT_ATOMS: atom_id res chain seq x y z
N MET A 1 -13.03 26.57 -1.62
CA MET A 1 -13.51 26.45 -3.02
C MET A 1 -12.47 25.90 -3.99
N SER A 2 -11.16 26.07 -3.75
CA SER A 2 -10.08 25.48 -4.59
C SER A 2 -9.81 23.99 -4.31
N LEU A 3 -9.87 23.55 -3.05
CA LEU A 3 -9.61 22.16 -2.67
C LEU A 3 -10.59 21.16 -3.30
N PHE A 4 -11.87 21.50 -3.35
CA PHE A 4 -12.90 20.66 -3.98
C PHE A 4 -12.58 20.39 -5.45
N TRP A 5 -12.28 21.45 -6.21
CA TRP A 5 -11.87 21.33 -7.61
C TRP A 5 -10.55 20.58 -7.77
N GLY A 6 -9.61 20.73 -6.82
CA GLY A 6 -8.37 19.95 -6.79
C GLY A 6 -8.61 18.45 -6.66
N ILE A 7 -9.47 18.03 -5.73
CA ILE A 7 -9.84 16.61 -5.53
C ILE A 7 -10.57 16.07 -6.77
N VAL A 8 -11.50 16.85 -7.33
CA VAL A 8 -12.24 16.47 -8.54
C VAL A 8 -11.29 16.30 -9.73
N LEU A 9 -10.38 17.24 -9.97
CA LEU A 9 -9.38 17.13 -11.04
C LEU A 9 -8.42 15.96 -10.83
N ALA A 10 -7.96 15.73 -9.60
CA ALA A 10 -7.11 14.58 -9.27
C ALA A 10 -7.84 13.25 -9.51
N GLY A 11 -9.11 13.16 -9.10
CA GLY A 11 -9.96 11.99 -9.34
C GLY A 11 -10.20 11.74 -10.83
N ILE A 12 -10.55 12.78 -11.59
CA ILE A 12 -10.71 12.68 -13.05
C ILE A 12 -9.39 12.25 -13.69
N GLY A 13 -8.27 12.87 -13.34
CA GLY A 13 -6.95 12.52 -13.87
C GLY A 13 -6.61 11.05 -13.62
N ALA A 14 -6.78 10.58 -12.39
CA ALA A 14 -6.50 9.19 -12.02
C ALA A 14 -7.38 8.19 -12.79
N TYR A 15 -8.68 8.44 -12.90
CA TYR A 15 -9.60 7.59 -13.65
C TYR A 15 -9.31 7.59 -15.15
N THR A 16 -8.99 8.77 -15.71
CA THR A 16 -8.67 8.91 -17.13
C THR A 16 -7.38 8.19 -17.48
N MET A 17 -6.36 8.28 -16.62
CA MET A 17 -5.11 7.53 -16.80
C MET A 17 -5.34 6.03 -16.74
N ARG A 18 -6.18 5.55 -15.83
CA ARG A 18 -6.52 4.13 -15.74
C ARG A 18 -7.31 3.66 -16.97
N ALA A 19 -8.27 4.46 -17.42
CA ALA A 19 -9.10 4.17 -18.58
C ALA A 19 -8.32 4.18 -19.89
N SER A 20 -7.31 5.05 -20.04
CA SER A 20 -6.48 5.10 -21.25
C SER A 20 -5.75 3.78 -21.47
N PHE A 21 -5.15 3.20 -20.43
CA PHE A 21 -4.51 1.88 -20.51
C PHE A 21 -5.52 0.78 -20.85
N VAL A 22 -6.71 0.76 -20.23
CA VAL A 22 -7.71 -0.27 -20.52
C VAL A 22 -8.21 -0.16 -21.96
N LEU A 23 -8.50 1.06 -22.44
CA LEU A 23 -9.04 1.28 -23.78
C LEU A 23 -7.98 1.03 -24.88
N LEU A 24 -6.75 1.52 -24.69
CA LEU A 24 -5.65 1.33 -25.65
C LEU A 24 -5.23 -0.15 -25.77
N LEU A 25 -5.34 -0.92 -24.70
CA LEU A 25 -4.91 -2.32 -24.63
C LEU A 25 -6.08 -3.32 -24.73
N SER A 26 -7.31 -2.84 -24.89
CA SER A 26 -8.54 -3.66 -24.98
C SER A 26 -8.53 -4.67 -26.13
N GLY A 27 -7.74 -4.42 -27.19
CA GLY A 27 -7.60 -5.30 -28.34
C GLY A 27 -6.34 -6.18 -28.36
N VAL A 28 -5.49 -6.12 -27.32
CA VAL A 28 -4.20 -6.82 -27.29
C VAL A 28 -4.26 -8.01 -26.34
N THR A 29 -4.00 -9.21 -26.86
CA THR A 29 -3.79 -10.41 -26.03
C THR A 29 -2.40 -10.36 -25.41
N PHE A 30 -2.31 -10.30 -24.08
CA PHE A 30 -1.03 -10.30 -23.39
C PHE A 30 -0.41 -11.71 -23.34
N PRO A 31 0.92 -11.82 -23.47
CA PRO A 31 1.61 -13.08 -23.21
C PRO A 31 1.52 -13.44 -21.72
N ASP A 32 1.48 -14.74 -21.40
CA ASP A 32 1.28 -15.28 -20.03
C ASP A 32 2.24 -14.71 -18.98
N ARG A 33 3.45 -14.32 -19.40
CA ARG A 33 4.45 -13.70 -18.53
C ARG A 33 4.01 -12.33 -18.01
N VAL A 34 3.32 -11.54 -18.82
CA VAL A 34 2.82 -10.20 -18.44
C VAL A 34 1.65 -10.34 -17.48
N ILE A 35 0.72 -11.26 -17.75
CA ILE A 35 -0.44 -11.54 -16.88
C ILE A 35 0.03 -11.90 -15.47
N ARG A 36 1.03 -12.78 -15.34
CA ARG A 36 1.60 -13.17 -14.04
C ARG A 36 2.18 -11.99 -13.27
N ILE A 37 2.76 -11.00 -13.96
CA ILE A 37 3.28 -9.78 -13.31
C ILE A 37 2.13 -8.87 -12.90
N LEU A 38 1.10 -8.75 -13.75
CA LEU A 38 -0.10 -7.95 -13.46
C LEU A 38 -0.86 -8.44 -12.22
N ASP A 39 -0.88 -9.75 -11.95
CA ASP A 39 -1.48 -10.32 -10.73
C ASP A 39 -0.82 -9.78 -9.44
N HIS A 40 0.44 -9.36 -9.51
CA HIS A 40 1.19 -8.82 -8.36
C HIS A 40 1.07 -7.30 -8.24
N VAL A 41 0.44 -6.61 -9.20
CA VAL A 41 0.26 -5.16 -9.17
C VAL A 41 -0.66 -4.75 -8.02
N GLY A 42 -1.73 -5.50 -7.75
CA GLY A 42 -2.63 -5.22 -6.63
C GLY A 42 -1.89 -5.17 -5.28
N PRO A 43 -1.17 -6.26 -4.90
CA PRO A 43 -0.32 -6.27 -3.72
C PRO A 43 0.76 -5.18 -3.71
N ALA A 44 1.40 -4.90 -4.86
CA ALA A 44 2.44 -3.88 -4.96
C ALA A 44 1.90 -2.46 -4.72
N VAL A 45 0.72 -2.14 -5.24
CA VAL A 45 0.05 -0.85 -5.02
C VAL A 45 -0.33 -0.69 -3.56
N MET A 46 -0.87 -1.73 -2.92
CA MET A 46 -1.18 -1.69 -1.49
C MET A 46 0.08 -1.43 -0.64
N ALA A 47 1.19 -2.07 -0.96
CA ALA A 47 2.47 -1.82 -0.30
C ALA A 47 2.96 -0.37 -0.51
N ALA A 48 2.85 0.15 -1.73
CA ALA A 48 3.22 1.52 -2.03
C ALA A 48 2.37 2.53 -1.26
N LEU A 49 1.06 2.30 -1.14
CA LEU A 49 0.16 3.15 -0.36
C LEU A 49 0.58 3.18 1.11
N VAL A 50 0.89 2.02 1.71
CA VAL A 50 1.39 1.94 3.09
C VAL A 50 2.67 2.76 3.27
N VAL A 51 3.62 2.66 2.33
CA VAL A 51 4.86 3.45 2.37
C VAL A 51 4.57 4.95 2.28
N THR A 52 3.66 5.37 1.39
CA THR A 52 3.27 6.78 1.30
C THR A 52 2.56 7.28 2.55
N THR A 53 1.78 6.44 3.25
CA THR A 53 1.16 6.83 4.52
C THR A 53 2.18 6.95 5.67
N LEU A 54 3.33 6.26 5.56
CA LEU A 54 4.44 6.37 6.51
C LEU A 54 5.42 7.51 6.17
N THR A 55 5.23 8.15 5.02
CA THR A 55 6.08 9.25 4.55
C THR A 55 5.34 10.56 4.79
N GLY A 56 5.90 11.43 5.65
CA GLY A 56 5.32 12.72 5.98
C GLY A 56 5.34 13.68 4.79
N SER A 57 4.59 14.79 4.90
CA SER A 57 4.40 15.76 3.82
C SER A 57 5.69 16.43 3.30
N GLU A 58 6.79 16.36 4.05
CA GLU A 58 8.12 16.89 3.66
C GLU A 58 9.05 15.82 3.06
N GLY A 59 8.57 14.58 2.86
CA GLY A 59 9.41 13.46 2.40
C GLY A 59 10.29 12.85 3.50
N GLN A 60 10.09 13.27 4.75
CA GLN A 60 10.71 12.63 5.92
C GLN A 60 9.92 11.37 6.28
N LEU A 61 10.63 10.28 6.58
CA LEU A 61 10.03 9.09 7.17
C LEU A 61 9.57 9.46 8.58
N GLU A 62 8.27 9.68 8.74
CA GLU A 62 7.66 9.95 10.05
C GLU A 62 7.49 8.64 10.86
N ALA A 63 7.84 7.51 10.23
CA ALA A 63 7.93 6.20 10.87
C ALA A 63 8.92 6.22 12.04
N GLY A 64 8.38 6.27 13.25
CA GLY A 64 9.09 6.08 14.49
C GLY A 64 9.62 4.66 14.65
N PRO A 65 10.52 4.44 15.63
CA PRO A 65 11.13 3.13 15.87
C PRO A 65 10.10 2.02 16.19
N ILE A 66 8.94 2.37 16.77
CA ILE A 66 7.83 1.43 17.02
C ILE A 66 7.20 0.95 15.70
N GLU A 67 7.02 1.82 14.71
CA GLU A 67 6.41 1.46 13.43
C GLU A 67 7.32 0.55 12.62
N PHE A 68 8.63 0.80 12.63
CA PHE A 68 9.59 -0.14 12.03
C PHE A 68 9.58 -1.51 12.72
N LEU A 69 9.49 -1.56 14.06
CA LEU A 69 9.44 -2.81 14.80
C LEU A 69 8.17 -3.60 14.50
N THR A 70 7.02 -2.92 14.43
CA THR A 70 5.73 -3.56 14.13
C THR A 70 5.63 -4.04 12.68
N LEU A 71 6.17 -3.29 11.73
CA LEU A 71 6.32 -3.74 10.33
C LEU A 71 7.24 -4.96 10.21
N ALA A 72 8.35 -4.98 10.94
CA ALA A 72 9.26 -6.12 10.95
C ALA A 72 8.59 -7.37 11.55
N VAL A 73 7.82 -7.21 12.63
CA VAL A 73 7.03 -8.29 13.24
C VAL A 73 5.96 -8.79 12.27
N MET A 74 5.22 -7.88 11.61
CA MET A 74 4.22 -8.24 10.61
C MET A 74 4.85 -9.06 9.48
N ALA A 75 5.95 -8.58 8.90
CA ALA A 75 6.65 -9.25 7.80
C ALA A 75 7.17 -10.63 8.23
N GLY A 76 7.80 -10.72 9.41
CA GLY A 76 8.34 -11.97 9.95
C GLY A 76 7.26 -13.02 10.22
N VAL A 77 6.17 -12.64 10.91
CA VAL A 77 5.08 -13.55 11.24
C VAL A 77 4.33 -13.99 9.97
N THR A 78 4.11 -13.07 9.03
CA THR A 78 3.46 -13.39 7.74
C THR A 78 4.30 -14.38 6.93
N LEU A 79 5.63 -14.22 6.88
CA LEU A 79 6.50 -15.18 6.19
C LEU A 79 6.48 -16.56 6.85
N TRP A 80 6.41 -16.61 8.17
CA TRP A 80 6.49 -17.88 8.91
C TRP A 80 5.19 -18.67 8.84
N ARG A 81 4.04 -18.01 9.04
CA ARG A 81 2.72 -18.67 9.01
C ARG A 81 2.15 -18.81 7.60
N LYS A 82 2.67 -18.05 6.62
CA LYS A 82 2.06 -17.86 5.28
C LYS A 82 0.62 -17.33 5.33
N ASP A 83 0.23 -16.75 6.47
CA ASP A 83 -1.10 -16.22 6.74
C ASP A 83 -1.00 -14.72 7.07
N LEU A 84 -1.51 -13.89 6.15
CA LEU A 84 -1.54 -12.43 6.29
C LEU A 84 -2.38 -11.96 7.49
N LEU A 85 -3.50 -12.63 7.77
CA LEU A 85 -4.39 -12.26 8.87
C LEU A 85 -3.71 -12.44 10.23
N ILE A 86 -2.96 -13.52 10.40
CA ILE A 86 -2.24 -13.80 11.65
C ILE A 86 -1.09 -12.81 11.82
N GLY A 87 -0.36 -12.51 10.74
CA GLY A 87 0.70 -11.50 10.76
C GLY A 87 0.17 -10.11 11.11
N LEU A 88 -0.94 -9.69 10.49
CA LEU A 88 -1.60 -8.41 10.78
C LEU A 88 -2.08 -8.33 12.23
N PHE A 89 -2.77 -9.35 12.72
CA PHE A 89 -3.30 -9.37 14.09
C PHE A 89 -2.16 -9.30 15.11
N THR A 90 -1.09 -10.07 14.87
CA THR A 90 0.08 -10.06 15.76
C THR A 90 0.75 -8.69 15.77
N ALA A 91 0.98 -8.08 14.60
CA ALA A 91 1.57 -6.75 14.50
C ALA A 91 0.72 -5.67 15.18
N LEU A 92 -0.60 -5.74 15.05
CA LEU A 92 -1.54 -4.82 15.71
C LEU A 92 -1.46 -4.94 17.24
N VAL A 93 -1.40 -6.17 17.77
CA VAL A 93 -1.23 -6.41 19.20
C VAL A 93 0.11 -5.85 19.70
N VAL A 94 1.20 -6.07 18.95
CA VAL A 94 2.51 -5.51 19.29
C VAL A 94 2.47 -3.98 19.24
N PHE A 95 1.85 -3.39 18.23
CA PHE A 95 1.71 -1.93 18.11
C PHE A 95 0.99 -1.34 19.33
N PHE A 96 -0.17 -1.91 19.70
CA PHE A 96 -0.91 -1.44 20.87
C PHE A 96 -0.14 -1.62 22.17
N ALA A 97 0.53 -2.76 22.36
CA ALA A 97 1.33 -3.01 23.56
C ALA A 97 2.52 -2.05 23.66
N SER A 98 3.24 -1.82 22.57
CA SER A 98 4.37 -0.87 22.54
C SER A 98 3.90 0.57 22.70
N ASN A 99 2.80 0.96 22.07
CA ASN A 99 2.23 2.30 22.24
C ASN A 99 1.72 2.55 23.67
N SER A 100 1.15 1.54 24.33
CA SER A 100 0.71 1.63 25.73
C SER A 100 1.87 1.69 26.75
N LEU A 101 3.06 1.22 26.40
CA LEU A 101 4.22 1.18 27.29
C LEU A 101 5.13 2.41 27.15
N PHE A 102 5.12 3.07 25.99
CA PHE A 102 6.00 4.19 25.66
C PHE A 102 5.26 5.52 25.40
N GLY A 103 3.92 5.53 25.44
CA GLY A 103 3.07 6.73 25.40
C GLY A 103 2.62 7.15 26.78
#